data_AF-A0A4U7ARZ4-F1
#
_entry.id   AF-A0A4U7ARZ4-F1
#
_cell.length_a   1.000
_cell.length_b   1.000
_cell.length_c   1.000
_cell.angle_alpha   90.00
_cell.angle_beta   90.00
_cell.angle_gamma   90.00
#
_symmetry.space_group_name_H-M   'P 1'
#
loop_
_entity.id
_entity.type
_entity.pdbx_description
1 polymer ?
#
loop_
_entity_poly.entity_id
_entity_poly.type
_entity_poly.pdbx_seq_one_letter_code
_entity_poly.pdbx_strand_id
1 'polypeptide(L)'
;MPDDLSTRLKTATTPIPPTFFSTLITANHILHSQSIVDGYGHISSRSPQDPTIFYLSASLAPALVSTRADILAYRVSDGSPVPTSSLPPGHPSPDDRKHYLERFIHSELYKRYPDVHAVVHAHSEPVLPFSITSVPLRPVFHMAGVMSPTQVPVFDIGAHYNSSDGKHDLLVTNSRLGAALAAGFQPEGWVSKTGSFVRSFVERQVGMGKGEDEGVKYPPHSVVLMRGHGFTAVGTGVEEAVYRAIYTVVNARVQKDAVLLQGAWNTRVVGERVSKVGKEGYAGQEKDGTKLEGVRFLSEREGKEAWESNRGQVMRPWGLWVEEVKRAGFYKNEYWEKEKEGKTQG
;
A
#
# COMPACT_ATOMS: atom_id res chain seq x y z
N MET A 1 5.50 23.01 -0.46
CA MET A 1 4.37 23.95 -0.61
C MET A 1 4.95 25.28 -1.05
N PRO A 2 4.39 25.97 -2.06
CA PRO A 2 4.72 27.36 -2.31
C PRO A 2 4.27 28.20 -1.10
N ASP A 3 5.16 29.05 -0.59
CA ASP A 3 4.90 29.86 0.62
C ASP A 3 4.00 31.10 0.36
N ASP A 4 3.67 31.38 -0.90
CA ASP A 4 2.96 32.60 -1.30
C ASP A 4 1.43 32.41 -1.39
N LEU A 5 0.71 33.27 -0.66
CA LEU A 5 -0.75 33.42 -0.61
C LEU A 5 -1.40 33.58 -2.00
N SER A 6 -0.73 34.27 -2.93
CA SER A 6 -1.21 34.46 -4.31
C SER A 6 -1.28 33.14 -5.08
N THR A 7 -0.31 32.24 -4.87
CA THR A 7 -0.35 30.90 -5.47
C THR A 7 -1.49 30.07 -4.89
N ARG A 8 -1.72 30.14 -3.57
CA ARG A 8 -2.84 29.45 -2.89
C ARG A 8 -4.20 29.95 -3.37
N LEU A 9 -4.35 31.26 -3.54
CA LEU A 9 -5.58 31.88 -4.04
C LEU A 9 -5.85 31.48 -5.50
N LYS A 10 -4.82 31.41 -6.35
CA LYS A 10 -4.95 30.94 -7.75
C LYS A 10 -5.31 29.46 -7.87
N THR A 11 -4.75 28.60 -7.01
CA THR A 11 -5.09 27.16 -6.99
C THR A 11 -6.48 26.89 -6.41
N ALA A 12 -6.96 27.69 -5.45
CA ALA A 12 -8.27 27.54 -4.84
C ALA A 12 -9.44 27.89 -5.78
N THR A 13 -9.21 28.72 -6.80
CA THR A 13 -10.26 29.17 -7.75
C THR A 13 -10.32 28.37 -9.05
N THR A 14 -9.37 27.47 -9.30
CA THR A 14 -9.33 26.69 -10.54
C THR A 14 -10.12 25.39 -10.32
N PRO A 15 -10.99 24.93 -11.23
CA PRO A 15 -11.63 23.61 -11.10
C PRO A 15 -10.60 22.47 -11.12
N ILE A 16 -10.86 21.38 -10.40
CA ILE A 16 -9.98 20.20 -10.45
C ILE A 16 -10.00 19.65 -11.89
N PRO A 17 -8.83 19.42 -12.52
CA PRO A 17 -8.78 18.92 -13.88
C PRO A 17 -9.54 17.60 -14.05
N PRO A 18 -10.33 17.41 -15.12
CA PRO A 18 -10.97 16.12 -15.43
C PRO A 18 -10.00 14.94 -15.45
N THR A 19 -8.74 15.19 -15.86
CA THR A 19 -7.67 14.19 -15.87
C THR A 19 -7.37 13.62 -14.49
N PHE A 20 -7.53 14.39 -13.40
CA PHE A 20 -7.35 13.89 -12.04
C PHE A 20 -8.36 12.79 -11.70
N PHE A 21 -9.65 13.03 -11.99
CA PHE A 21 -10.70 12.05 -11.74
C PHE A 21 -10.60 10.87 -12.72
N SER A 22 -10.25 11.14 -13.99
CA SER A 22 -9.93 10.10 -14.97
C SER A 22 -8.85 9.15 -14.46
N THR A 23 -7.75 9.68 -13.94
CA THR A 23 -6.64 8.89 -13.37
C THR A 23 -7.08 8.08 -12.15
N LEU A 24 -7.83 8.69 -11.21
CA LEU A 24 -8.27 7.98 -10.00
C LEU A 24 -9.28 6.85 -10.30
N ILE A 25 -10.20 7.07 -11.24
CA ILE A 25 -11.13 6.04 -11.72
C ILE A 25 -10.32 4.91 -12.41
N THR A 26 -9.42 5.27 -13.32
CA THR A 26 -8.56 4.30 -14.02
C THR A 26 -7.71 3.49 -13.05
N ALA A 27 -7.22 4.09 -11.97
CA ALA A 27 -6.45 3.39 -10.95
C ALA A 27 -7.26 2.29 -10.24
N ASN A 28 -8.54 2.52 -9.97
CA ASN A 28 -9.42 1.47 -9.41
C ASN A 28 -9.51 0.27 -10.39
N HIS A 29 -9.63 0.54 -11.69
CA HIS A 29 -9.68 -0.51 -12.71
C HIS A 29 -8.37 -1.26 -12.84
N ILE A 30 -7.24 -0.55 -12.84
CA ILE A 30 -5.90 -1.16 -12.92
C ILE A 30 -5.68 -2.08 -11.72
N LEU A 31 -5.95 -1.61 -10.50
CA LEU A 31 -5.79 -2.42 -9.30
C LEU A 31 -6.65 -3.69 -9.35
N HIS A 32 -7.90 -3.60 -9.85
CA HIS A 32 -8.75 -4.78 -10.01
C HIS A 32 -8.22 -5.71 -11.11
N SER A 33 -7.88 -5.17 -12.28
CA SER A 33 -7.35 -5.94 -13.42
C SER A 33 -6.06 -6.69 -13.08
N GLN A 34 -5.21 -6.09 -12.23
CA GLN A 34 -3.96 -6.68 -11.77
C GLN A 34 -4.15 -7.60 -10.55
N SER A 35 -5.40 -7.89 -10.17
CA SER A 35 -5.77 -8.74 -9.02
C SER A 35 -5.14 -8.28 -7.70
N ILE A 36 -5.10 -6.97 -7.50
CA ILE A 36 -4.66 -6.33 -6.26
C ILE A 36 -5.86 -6.12 -5.35
N VAL A 37 -6.94 -5.54 -5.90
CA VAL A 37 -8.23 -5.40 -5.24
C VAL A 37 -9.25 -6.33 -5.90
N ASP A 38 -10.33 -6.65 -5.19
CA ASP A 38 -11.43 -7.48 -5.68
C ASP A 38 -12.76 -6.70 -5.58
N GLY A 39 -13.82 -7.28 -5.00
CA GLY A 39 -15.00 -6.51 -4.60
C GLY A 39 -14.74 -5.51 -3.46
N TYR A 40 -13.60 -5.66 -2.78
CA TYR A 40 -13.10 -4.86 -1.68
C TYR A 40 -11.71 -4.30 -1.98
N GLY A 41 -11.28 -3.34 -1.16
CA GLY A 41 -10.06 -2.57 -1.38
C GLY A 41 -10.36 -1.28 -2.13
N HIS A 42 -9.48 -0.29 -1.96
CA HIS A 42 -9.77 1.06 -2.40
C HIS A 42 -8.52 1.94 -2.48
N ILE A 43 -8.56 2.90 -3.40
CA ILE A 43 -7.53 3.92 -3.59
C ILE A 43 -8.10 5.32 -3.39
N SER A 44 -7.35 6.17 -2.69
CA SER A 44 -7.62 7.61 -2.58
C SER A 44 -6.52 8.45 -3.18
N SER A 45 -6.84 9.72 -3.47
CA SER A 45 -5.88 10.74 -3.85
C SER A 45 -6.14 12.04 -3.10
N ARG A 46 -5.09 12.66 -2.55
CA ARG A 46 -5.17 13.97 -1.90
C ARG A 46 -5.57 15.00 -2.96
N SER A 47 -6.44 15.93 -2.59
CA SER A 47 -6.83 17.00 -3.50
C SER A 47 -5.59 17.83 -3.90
N PRO A 48 -5.39 18.09 -5.20
CA PRO A 48 -4.27 18.89 -5.69
C PRO A 48 -4.44 20.39 -5.38
N GLN A 49 -5.62 20.81 -4.94
CA GLN A 49 -5.98 22.21 -4.70
C GLN A 49 -6.10 22.55 -3.22
N ASP A 50 -6.62 21.60 -2.45
CA ASP A 50 -6.83 21.75 -1.02
C ASP A 50 -6.26 20.51 -0.30
N PRO A 51 -5.04 20.58 0.26
CA PRO A 51 -4.41 19.43 0.90
C PRO A 51 -5.14 18.95 2.16
N THR A 52 -6.14 19.70 2.65
CA THR A 52 -7.01 19.31 3.77
C THR A 52 -8.15 18.38 3.35
N ILE A 53 -8.29 18.14 2.04
CA ILE A 53 -9.30 17.25 1.44
C ILE A 53 -8.62 16.12 0.67
N PHE A 54 -9.25 14.94 0.67
CA PHE A 54 -8.89 13.85 -0.24
C PHE A 54 -10.14 13.25 -0.91
N TYR A 55 -9.91 12.60 -2.04
CA TYR A 55 -10.93 11.95 -2.86
C TYR A 55 -10.79 10.45 -2.79
N LEU A 56 -11.91 9.76 -2.60
CA LEU A 56 -12.03 8.31 -2.51
C LEU A 56 -13.38 7.92 -3.10
N SER A 57 -13.47 6.77 -3.77
CA SER A 57 -14.78 6.32 -4.28
C SER A 57 -15.80 6.11 -3.15
N ALA A 58 -17.08 6.19 -3.49
CA ALA A 58 -18.13 5.60 -2.69
C ALA A 58 -17.84 4.10 -2.50
N SER A 59 -18.47 3.49 -1.48
CA SER A 59 -18.36 2.06 -1.20
C SER A 59 -19.01 1.23 -2.31
N LEU A 60 -18.27 1.06 -3.39
CA LEU A 60 -18.60 0.38 -4.63
C LEU A 60 -17.39 -0.46 -5.04
N ALA A 61 -17.61 -1.65 -5.58
CA ALA A 61 -16.52 -2.49 -6.08
C ALA A 61 -15.61 -1.67 -7.03
N PRO A 62 -14.28 -1.67 -6.85
CA PRO A 62 -13.34 -0.87 -7.65
C PRO A 62 -13.54 -0.95 -9.16
N ALA A 63 -13.89 -2.13 -9.68
CA ALA A 63 -14.14 -2.34 -11.10
C ALA A 63 -15.35 -1.56 -11.66
N LEU A 64 -16.31 -1.20 -10.80
CA LEU A 64 -17.57 -0.55 -11.18
C LEU A 64 -17.53 0.98 -11.02
N VAL A 65 -16.50 1.53 -10.38
CA VAL A 65 -16.29 2.98 -10.29
C VAL A 65 -16.14 3.52 -11.70
N SER A 66 -16.97 4.45 -12.14
CA SER A 66 -16.98 4.82 -13.56
C SER A 66 -17.22 6.30 -13.85
N THR A 67 -17.78 7.04 -12.89
CA THR A 67 -18.18 8.43 -13.07
C THR A 67 -17.67 9.33 -11.96
N ARG A 68 -17.68 10.65 -12.18
CA ARG A 68 -17.43 11.64 -11.14
C ARG A 68 -18.35 11.46 -9.95
N ALA A 69 -19.60 11.08 -10.16
CA ALA A 69 -20.58 10.89 -9.10
C ALA A 69 -20.22 9.73 -8.14
N ASP A 70 -19.29 8.86 -8.54
CA ASP A 70 -18.79 7.77 -7.70
C ASP A 70 -17.64 8.22 -6.77
N ILE A 71 -17.11 9.43 -6.93
CA ILE A 71 -15.96 9.92 -6.15
C ILE A 71 -16.42 10.93 -5.08
N LEU A 72 -16.23 10.59 -3.81
CA LEU A 72 -16.60 11.40 -2.66
C LEU A 72 -15.38 12.18 -2.12
N ALA A 73 -15.65 13.29 -1.44
CA ALA A 73 -14.63 14.12 -0.80
C ALA A 73 -14.68 13.95 0.73
N TYR A 74 -13.50 13.86 1.35
CA TYR A 74 -13.35 13.65 2.78
C TYR A 74 -12.30 14.60 3.37
N ARG A 75 -12.48 14.98 4.63
CA ARG A 75 -11.50 15.79 5.37
C ARG A 75 -10.32 14.93 5.79
N VAL A 76 -9.11 15.42 5.60
CA VAL A 76 -7.87 14.81 6.11
C VAL A 76 -7.84 14.83 7.64
N SER A 77 -8.44 15.82 8.29
CA SER A 77 -8.42 15.99 9.75
C SER A 77 -9.08 14.85 10.52
N ASP A 78 -10.07 14.17 9.96
CA ASP A 78 -10.87 13.17 10.69
C ASP A 78 -11.56 12.13 9.80
N GLY A 79 -11.37 12.18 8.47
CA GLY A 79 -12.05 11.27 7.55
C GLY A 79 -13.55 11.50 7.42
N SER A 80 -14.11 12.58 7.97
CA SER A 80 -15.52 12.93 7.77
C SER A 80 -15.79 13.37 6.32
N PRO A 81 -16.98 13.05 5.76
CA PRO A 81 -17.35 13.54 4.44
C PRO A 81 -17.44 15.07 4.43
N VAL A 82 -17.01 15.68 3.32
CA VAL A 82 -17.16 17.13 3.10
C VAL A 82 -18.55 17.38 2.51
N PRO A 83 -19.38 18.27 3.11
CA PRO A 83 -20.66 18.65 2.53
C PRO A 83 -20.50 19.28 1.14
N THR A 84 -21.39 18.95 0.21
CA THR A 84 -21.35 19.50 -1.17
C THR A 84 -21.41 21.02 -1.20
N SER A 85 -22.11 21.65 -0.25
CA SER A 85 -22.17 23.11 -0.12
C SER A 85 -20.81 23.76 0.18
N SER A 86 -19.84 22.99 0.67
CA SER A 86 -18.47 23.43 0.94
C SER A 86 -17.48 23.08 -0.17
N LEU A 87 -17.95 22.51 -1.28
CA LEU A 87 -17.13 22.06 -2.41
C LEU A 87 -17.48 22.84 -3.69
N PRO A 88 -16.56 22.89 -4.68
CA PRO A 88 -16.89 23.41 -6.00
C PRO A 88 -18.09 22.68 -6.64
N PRO A 89 -18.82 23.30 -7.58
CA PRO A 89 -19.91 22.64 -8.30
C PRO A 89 -19.49 21.31 -8.96
N GLY A 90 -20.42 20.35 -9.02
CA GLY A 90 -20.18 19.03 -9.64
C GLY A 90 -19.70 17.92 -8.68
N HIS A 91 -19.60 18.21 -7.37
CA HIS A 91 -19.38 17.18 -6.35
C HIS A 91 -20.72 16.50 -5.99
N PRO A 92 -20.75 15.16 -5.86
CA PRO A 92 -21.95 14.45 -5.39
C PRO A 92 -22.26 14.80 -3.92
N SER A 93 -23.52 14.63 -3.51
CA SER A 93 -23.87 14.65 -2.08
C SER A 93 -23.22 13.47 -1.36
N PRO A 94 -22.59 13.69 -0.20
CA PRO A 94 -22.08 12.58 0.59
C PRO A 94 -23.21 11.64 1.08
N ASP A 95 -24.43 12.16 1.26
CA ASP A 95 -25.56 11.38 1.77
C ASP A 95 -26.19 10.44 0.72
N ASP A 96 -25.93 10.68 -0.57
CA ASP A 96 -26.52 9.89 -1.68
C ASP A 96 -25.82 8.54 -1.90
N ARG A 97 -24.74 8.26 -1.16
CA ARG A 97 -23.83 7.16 -1.39
C ARG A 97 -23.34 6.55 -0.08
N LYS A 98 -23.08 5.23 -0.09
CA LYS A 98 -22.43 4.56 1.04
C LYS A 98 -20.95 4.94 1.08
N HIS A 99 -20.42 5.16 2.28
CA HIS A 99 -19.01 5.44 2.50
C HIS A 99 -18.23 4.16 2.82
N TYR A 100 -16.95 4.12 2.43
CA TYR A 100 -16.04 3.12 2.97
C TYR A 100 -15.91 3.30 4.50
N LEU A 101 -16.06 2.18 5.21
CA LEU A 101 -15.85 2.14 6.66
C LEU A 101 -14.40 2.50 7.01
N GLU A 102 -13.46 2.14 6.14
CA GLU A 102 -12.01 2.24 6.38
C GLU A 102 -11.35 3.47 5.78
N ARG A 103 -12.16 4.50 5.46
CA ARG A 103 -11.66 5.81 5.02
C ARG A 103 -10.65 6.44 5.98
N PHE A 104 -10.64 6.02 7.25
CA PHE A 104 -9.71 6.47 8.27
C PHE A 104 -8.27 5.98 8.05
N ILE A 105 -8.05 4.89 7.31
CA ILE A 105 -6.73 4.50 6.83
C ILE A 105 -6.10 5.65 6.03
N HIS A 106 -6.89 6.24 5.13
CA HIS A 106 -6.45 7.29 4.22
C HIS A 106 -6.27 8.62 4.94
N SER A 107 -7.28 9.04 5.72
CA SER A 107 -7.24 10.35 6.40
C SER A 107 -6.05 10.45 7.35
N GLU A 108 -5.77 9.42 8.13
CA GLU A 108 -4.69 9.46 9.12
C GLU A 108 -3.30 9.35 8.48
N LEU A 109 -3.15 8.63 7.36
CA LEU A 109 -1.92 8.66 6.57
C LEU A 109 -1.67 10.04 5.96
N TYR A 110 -2.70 10.67 5.38
CA TYR A 110 -2.59 12.02 4.85
C TYR A 110 -2.32 13.06 5.94
N LYS A 111 -2.88 12.87 7.13
CA LYS A 111 -2.67 13.77 8.27
C LYS A 111 -1.24 13.68 8.80
N ARG A 112 -0.72 12.46 8.96
CA ARG A 112 0.62 12.19 9.50
C ARG A 112 1.72 12.54 8.49
N TYR A 113 1.48 12.29 7.19
CA TYR A 113 2.49 12.46 6.14
C TYR A 113 2.03 13.42 5.03
N PRO A 114 2.33 14.73 5.14
CA PRO A 114 1.94 15.73 4.15
C PRO A 114 2.37 15.45 2.70
N ASP A 115 3.50 14.79 2.48
CA ASP A 115 4.04 14.48 1.14
C ASP A 115 3.45 13.17 0.57
N VAL A 116 2.57 12.48 1.31
CA VAL A 116 1.74 11.41 0.75
C VAL A 116 0.57 12.02 -0.01
N HIS A 117 0.41 11.64 -1.27
CA HIS A 117 -0.64 12.12 -2.17
C HIS A 117 -1.58 11.02 -2.66
N ALA A 118 -1.23 9.74 -2.55
CA ALA A 118 -2.13 8.63 -2.84
C ALA A 118 -1.95 7.50 -1.83
N VAL A 119 -3.04 6.80 -1.54
CA VAL A 119 -3.07 5.67 -0.61
C VAL A 119 -3.89 4.55 -1.25
N VAL A 120 -3.30 3.36 -1.30
CA VAL A 120 -3.97 2.11 -1.72
C VAL A 120 -4.08 1.22 -0.50
N HIS A 121 -5.26 0.66 -0.28
CA HIS A 121 -5.46 -0.41 0.68
C HIS A 121 -6.15 -1.59 0.00
N ALA A 122 -5.64 -2.80 0.24
CA ALA A 122 -6.05 -4.00 -0.48
C ALA A 122 -5.93 -5.26 0.37
N HIS A 123 -6.79 -6.23 0.09
CA HIS A 123 -6.87 -7.52 0.80
C HIS A 123 -6.22 -8.66 -0.01
N SER A 124 -5.10 -8.38 -0.68
CA SER A 124 -4.53 -9.34 -1.63
C SER A 124 -4.03 -10.62 -0.93
N GLU A 125 -4.56 -11.77 -1.32
CA GLU A 125 -4.19 -13.09 -0.76
C GLU A 125 -2.67 -13.33 -0.66
N PRO A 126 -1.82 -12.97 -1.65
CA PRO A 126 -0.39 -13.29 -1.59
C PRO A 126 0.36 -12.64 -0.43
N VAL A 127 -0.13 -11.54 0.14
CA VAL A 127 0.54 -10.88 1.29
C VAL A 127 0.12 -11.47 2.63
N LEU A 128 -1.03 -12.14 2.72
CA LEU A 128 -1.58 -12.65 3.98
C LEU A 128 -0.62 -13.59 4.73
N PRO A 129 0.07 -14.56 4.09
CA PRO A 129 1.03 -15.42 4.79
C PRO A 129 2.13 -14.64 5.51
N PHE A 130 2.58 -13.52 4.95
CA PHE A 130 3.62 -12.69 5.55
C PHE A 130 3.11 -11.82 6.72
N SER A 131 1.79 -11.60 6.81
CA SER A 131 1.21 -10.82 7.92
C SER A 131 0.85 -11.70 9.13
N ILE A 132 0.76 -13.02 8.97
CA ILE A 132 0.35 -13.97 10.04
C ILE A 132 1.40 -15.01 10.42
N THR A 133 2.59 -14.99 9.81
CA THR A 133 3.69 -15.92 10.10
C THR A 133 4.97 -15.18 10.51
N SER A 134 5.98 -15.93 10.94
CA SER A 134 7.30 -15.39 11.27
C SER A 134 8.19 -15.12 10.04
N VAL A 135 7.71 -15.36 8.82
CA VAL A 135 8.45 -15.10 7.59
C VAL A 135 8.23 -13.64 7.17
N PRO A 136 9.25 -12.77 7.18
CA PRO A 136 9.06 -11.36 6.84
C PRO A 136 8.94 -11.18 5.32
N LEU A 137 8.08 -10.26 4.86
CA LEU A 137 8.08 -9.84 3.46
C LEU A 137 9.27 -8.90 3.21
N ARG A 138 10.15 -9.27 2.27
CA ARG A 138 11.37 -8.54 1.93
C ARG A 138 11.52 -8.43 0.41
N PRO A 139 12.17 -7.38 -0.13
CA PRO A 139 12.46 -7.30 -1.55
C PRO A 139 13.31 -8.48 -2.04
N VAL A 140 12.82 -9.25 -3.01
CA VAL A 140 13.55 -10.37 -3.64
C VAL A 140 14.01 -10.08 -5.07
N PHE A 141 13.58 -8.95 -5.67
CA PHE A 141 13.97 -8.55 -7.03
C PHE A 141 13.90 -7.04 -7.21
N HIS A 142 14.56 -6.49 -8.23
CA HIS A 142 14.79 -5.04 -8.36
C HIS A 142 13.52 -4.16 -8.30
N MET A 143 12.37 -4.60 -8.86
CA MET A 143 11.13 -3.81 -8.80
C MET A 143 10.55 -3.70 -7.38
N ALA A 144 10.88 -4.67 -6.52
CA ALA A 144 10.40 -4.74 -5.14
C ALA A 144 11.10 -3.78 -4.17
N GLY A 145 12.20 -3.13 -4.60
CA GLY A 145 12.86 -2.08 -3.81
C GLY A 145 11.94 -0.91 -3.43
N VAL A 146 10.80 -0.79 -4.11
CA VAL A 146 9.79 0.25 -3.90
C VAL A 146 8.99 0.13 -2.59
N MET A 147 8.97 -1.05 -1.95
CA MET A 147 8.10 -1.31 -0.80
C MET A 147 8.64 -0.74 0.52
N SER A 148 9.88 -1.10 0.83
CA SER A 148 10.56 -0.86 2.09
C SER A 148 12.06 -1.02 1.88
N PRO A 149 12.92 -0.24 2.57
CA PRO A 149 14.38 -0.40 2.49
C PRO A 149 14.85 -1.80 2.87
N THR A 150 14.15 -2.48 3.79
CA THR A 150 14.58 -3.80 4.32
C THR A 150 13.44 -4.81 4.36
N GLN A 151 12.63 -4.78 5.42
CA GLN A 151 11.45 -5.60 5.60
C GLN A 151 10.20 -4.73 5.65
N VAL A 152 9.08 -5.25 5.16
CA VAL A 152 7.79 -4.57 5.26
C VAL A 152 7.26 -4.71 6.70
N PRO A 153 6.95 -3.62 7.41
CA PRO A 153 6.39 -3.70 8.76
C PRO A 153 5.03 -4.41 8.79
N VAL A 154 4.68 -4.99 9.94
CA VAL A 154 3.39 -5.63 10.18
C VAL A 154 2.66 -4.89 11.30
N PHE A 155 1.57 -4.23 10.95
CA PHE A 155 0.65 -3.63 11.91
C PHE A 155 -0.28 -4.69 12.49
N ASP A 156 -0.25 -4.86 13.82
CA ASP A 156 -1.21 -5.70 14.53
C ASP A 156 -2.26 -4.84 15.23
N ILE A 157 -3.39 -4.68 14.56
CA ILE A 157 -4.54 -3.94 15.09
C ILE A 157 -5.04 -4.50 16.43
N GLY A 158 -4.79 -5.79 16.73
CA GLY A 158 -5.15 -6.43 17.99
C GLY A 158 -4.54 -5.74 19.21
N ALA A 159 -3.32 -5.20 19.08
CA ALA A 159 -2.65 -4.45 20.14
C ALA A 159 -3.25 -3.06 20.37
N HIS A 160 -4.08 -2.58 19.44
CA HIS A 160 -4.66 -1.26 19.46
C HIS A 160 -6.16 -1.28 19.76
N TYR A 161 -6.80 -2.42 19.98
CA TYR A 161 -8.17 -2.42 20.50
C TYR A 161 -8.23 -1.94 21.96
N ASN A 162 -9.34 -1.29 22.32
CA ASN A 162 -9.66 -0.89 23.68
C ASN A 162 -11.02 -1.45 24.11
N SER A 163 -11.32 -1.39 25.41
CA SER A 163 -12.57 -1.92 25.96
C SER A 163 -13.83 -1.21 25.48
N SER A 164 -13.71 -0.02 24.87
CA SER A 164 -14.84 0.73 24.30
C SER A 164 -15.11 0.40 22.82
N ASP A 165 -14.22 -0.35 22.15
CA ASP A 165 -14.44 -0.75 20.77
C ASP A 165 -15.54 -1.82 20.72
N GLY A 166 -16.61 -1.56 19.95
CA GLY A 166 -17.74 -2.48 19.86
C GLY A 166 -17.44 -3.78 19.10
N LYS A 167 -16.41 -3.80 18.25
CA LYS A 167 -16.00 -4.96 17.44
C LYS A 167 -14.48 -5.02 17.30
N HIS A 168 -13.94 -6.24 17.34
CA HIS A 168 -12.55 -6.54 17.04
C HIS A 168 -12.47 -7.33 15.71
N ASP A 169 -12.94 -6.72 14.62
CA ASP A 169 -13.16 -7.35 13.31
C ASP A 169 -12.02 -7.09 12.30
N LEU A 170 -10.86 -6.64 12.80
CA LEU A 170 -9.65 -6.28 12.05
C LEU A 170 -9.76 -5.03 11.16
N LEU A 171 -10.92 -4.36 11.12
CA LEU A 171 -11.15 -3.18 10.30
C LEU A 171 -10.67 -1.88 10.97
N VAL A 172 -10.17 -0.95 10.16
CA VAL A 172 -9.72 0.38 10.63
C VAL A 172 -10.85 1.39 10.49
N THR A 173 -11.78 1.36 11.43
CA THR A 173 -13.09 2.04 11.33
C THR A 173 -13.18 3.39 12.05
N ASN A 174 -12.06 3.89 12.59
CA ASN A 174 -12.02 5.19 13.26
C ASN A 174 -10.60 5.81 13.21
N SER A 175 -10.51 7.11 13.48
CA SER A 175 -9.25 7.87 13.47
C SER A 175 -8.18 7.33 14.42
N ARG A 176 -8.56 6.75 15.56
CA ARG A 176 -7.58 6.23 16.53
C ARG A 176 -6.86 4.98 15.97
N LEU A 177 -7.61 4.05 15.40
CA LEU A 177 -7.04 2.88 14.73
C LEU A 177 -6.27 3.29 13.45
N GLY A 178 -6.77 4.29 12.71
CA GLY A 178 -6.07 4.83 11.54
C GLY A 178 -4.75 5.48 11.89
N ALA A 179 -4.69 6.26 12.97
CA ALA A 179 -3.46 6.89 13.46
C ALA A 179 -2.44 5.84 13.93
N ALA A 180 -2.90 4.77 14.57
CA ALA A 180 -2.06 3.63 14.94
C ALA A 180 -1.47 2.92 13.72
N LEU A 181 -2.28 2.68 12.68
CA LEU A 181 -1.78 2.13 11.41
C LEU A 181 -0.76 3.07 10.76
N ALA A 182 -1.05 4.37 10.72
CA ALA A 182 -0.16 5.37 10.13
C ALA A 182 1.20 5.41 10.85
N ALA A 183 1.24 5.25 12.18
CA ALA A 183 2.49 5.13 12.93
C ALA A 183 3.32 3.90 12.50
N GLY A 184 2.69 2.83 12.03
CA GLY A 184 3.41 1.64 11.54
C GLY A 184 4.22 1.85 10.26
N PHE A 185 4.03 2.97 9.55
CA PHE A 185 4.85 3.36 8.40
C PHE A 185 6.21 3.95 8.80
N GLN A 186 6.39 4.24 10.10
CA GLN A 186 7.63 4.67 10.72
C GLN A 186 7.73 4.00 12.10
N PRO A 187 7.96 2.67 12.15
CA PRO A 187 8.09 1.98 13.42
C PRO A 187 9.27 2.57 14.18
N GLU A 188 9.06 2.95 15.45
CA GLU A 188 10.16 3.34 16.32
C GLU A 188 11.18 2.19 16.39
N GLY A 189 12.46 2.52 16.25
CA GLY A 189 13.53 1.55 16.02
C GLY A 189 13.70 0.57 17.19
N TRP A 190 13.07 -0.59 17.11
CA TRP A 190 13.44 -1.75 17.91
C TRP A 190 14.49 -2.57 17.16
N VAL A 191 15.77 -2.26 17.42
CA VAL A 191 16.85 -3.23 17.27
C VAL A 191 16.89 -4.01 18.58
N SER A 192 16.32 -5.21 18.61
CA SER A 192 16.53 -6.13 19.73
C SER A 192 18.03 -6.41 19.87
N LYS A 193 18.65 -5.88 20.94
CA LYS A 193 20.00 -6.30 21.40
C LYS A 193 20.01 -7.69 22.06
N THR A 194 18.93 -8.45 21.95
CA THR A 194 18.90 -9.86 22.36
C THR A 194 18.58 -10.69 21.13
N GLY A 195 19.44 -11.65 20.80
CA GLY A 195 19.39 -12.50 19.59
C GLY A 195 18.19 -13.45 19.51
N SER A 196 16.99 -12.95 19.77
CA SER A 196 15.71 -13.63 19.64
C SER A 196 14.99 -13.06 18.42
N PHE A 197 14.45 -13.93 17.57
CA PHE A 197 13.69 -13.65 16.35
C PHE A 197 12.36 -12.91 16.65
N VAL A 198 12.43 -11.68 17.17
CA VAL A 198 11.27 -10.94 17.64
C VAL A 198 10.95 -9.79 16.68
N ARG A 199 9.88 -10.03 15.91
CA ARG A 199 8.76 -9.14 15.56
C ARG A 199 9.08 -7.70 15.11
N SER A 200 8.59 -7.35 13.92
CA SER A 200 8.13 -5.98 13.63
C SER A 200 6.60 -5.88 13.78
N PHE A 201 6.04 -6.43 14.85
CA PHE A 201 4.69 -6.03 15.25
C PHE A 201 4.84 -4.68 15.92
N VAL A 202 4.20 -3.67 15.35
CA VAL A 202 4.08 -2.36 15.99
C VAL A 202 3.16 -2.56 17.19
N GLU A 203 3.74 -2.88 18.36
CA GLU A 203 3.01 -3.09 19.60
C GLU A 203 2.65 -1.75 20.27
N ARG A 204 1.60 -1.80 21.08
CA ARG A 204 0.95 -0.72 21.80
C ARG A 204 1.93 0.24 22.49
N GLN A 205 2.18 1.42 21.92
CA GLN A 205 2.60 2.56 22.73
C GLN A 205 1.39 3.05 23.55
N VAL A 206 1.30 2.59 24.80
CA VAL A 206 0.59 3.32 25.87
C VAL A 206 1.52 4.44 26.31
N GLY A 207 1.41 5.57 25.63
CA GLY A 207 2.12 6.77 25.95
C GLY A 207 2.03 7.70 24.77
N MET A 208 1.36 8.85 24.94
CA MET A 208 1.67 10.04 24.17
C MET A 208 3.13 10.41 24.49
N GLY A 209 4.08 9.67 23.92
CA GLY A 209 5.49 9.96 23.99
C GLY A 209 5.70 11.25 23.23
N LYS A 210 5.98 12.34 23.94
CA LYS A 210 6.62 13.53 23.37
C LYS A 210 8.00 13.12 22.87
N GLY A 211 8.06 12.56 21.67
CA GLY A 211 9.29 12.22 20.96
C GLY A 211 9.14 12.65 19.51
N GLU A 212 9.58 13.86 19.20
CA GLU A 212 10.06 14.36 17.89
C GLU A 212 9.49 13.68 16.62
N ASP A 213 8.16 13.60 16.48
CA ASP A 213 7.48 13.20 15.24
C ASP A 213 7.28 14.43 14.29
N GLU A 214 7.65 15.62 14.77
CA GLU A 214 7.53 16.88 14.04
C GLU A 214 8.60 16.97 12.94
N GLY A 215 8.27 16.55 11.72
CA GLY A 215 9.05 16.90 10.53
C GLY A 215 9.15 15.84 9.44
N VAL A 216 8.79 14.58 9.70
CA VAL A 216 8.80 13.52 8.68
C VAL A 216 7.60 13.71 7.75
N LYS A 217 7.86 14.24 6.55
CA LYS A 217 6.80 14.54 5.58
C LYS A 217 6.35 13.33 4.75
N TYR A 218 7.24 12.36 4.57
CA TYR A 218 7.01 11.11 3.85
C TYR A 218 7.57 9.93 4.66
N PRO A 219 6.84 8.80 4.81
CA PRO A 219 7.29 7.72 5.68
C PRO A 219 8.49 6.95 5.11
N PRO A 220 9.37 6.40 5.97
CA PRO A 220 10.50 5.58 5.53
C PRO A 220 10.06 4.24 4.92
N HIS A 221 8.94 3.68 5.35
CA HIS A 221 8.32 2.52 4.72
C HIS A 221 7.15 3.00 3.87
N SER A 222 7.07 2.56 2.61
CA SER A 222 5.96 2.94 1.74
C SER A 222 4.82 1.92 1.74
N VAL A 223 5.01 0.80 2.42
CA VAL A 223 4.07 -0.31 2.52
C VAL A 223 4.07 -0.83 3.96
N VAL A 224 2.88 -1.16 4.47
CA VAL A 224 2.67 -1.84 5.75
C VAL A 224 1.68 -2.98 5.55
N LEU A 225 2.00 -4.17 6.06
CA LEU A 225 1.06 -5.29 6.12
C LEU A 225 0.17 -5.14 7.36
N MET A 226 -1.07 -5.58 7.26
CA MET A 226 -2.04 -5.58 8.36
C MET A 226 -2.34 -7.04 8.72
N ARG A 227 -2.03 -7.44 9.97
CA ARG A 227 -2.13 -8.84 10.43
C ARG A 227 -3.54 -9.40 10.16
N GLY A 228 -3.61 -10.44 9.33
CA GLY A 228 -4.85 -11.16 9.02
C GLY A 228 -5.88 -10.35 8.23
N HIS A 229 -5.47 -9.26 7.58
CA HIS A 229 -6.36 -8.34 6.88
C HIS A 229 -5.89 -8.07 5.44
N GLY A 230 -4.72 -7.47 5.27
CA GLY A 230 -4.28 -7.02 3.95
C GLY A 230 -3.00 -6.21 4.01
N PHE A 231 -2.89 -5.18 3.19
CA PHE A 231 -1.80 -4.21 3.25
C PHE A 231 -2.28 -2.81 2.84
N THR A 232 -1.47 -1.83 3.20
CA THR A 232 -1.63 -0.44 2.76
C THR A 232 -0.32 0.06 2.14
N ALA A 233 -0.42 0.73 1.01
CA ALA A 233 0.70 1.34 0.30
C ALA A 233 0.44 2.83 0.07
N VAL A 234 1.49 3.66 0.20
CA VAL A 234 1.43 5.11 0.00
C VAL A 234 2.25 5.55 -1.20
N GLY A 235 1.90 6.68 -1.81
CA GLY A 235 2.60 7.25 -2.97
C GLY A 235 2.63 8.77 -2.98
N THR A 236 3.62 9.35 -3.64
CA THR A 236 3.62 10.80 -3.96
C THR A 236 2.68 11.15 -5.12
N GLY A 237 1.98 10.15 -5.69
CA GLY A 237 0.97 10.25 -6.73
C GLY A 237 0.25 8.92 -6.91
N VAL A 238 -0.86 8.92 -7.66
CA VAL A 238 -1.71 7.74 -7.88
C VAL A 238 -0.93 6.62 -8.54
N GLU A 239 -0.16 6.95 -9.57
CA GLU A 239 0.62 6.01 -10.37
C GLU A 239 1.69 5.32 -9.52
N GLU A 240 2.37 6.06 -8.64
CA GLU A 240 3.38 5.51 -7.72
C GLU A 240 2.75 4.60 -6.65
N ALA A 241 1.60 4.96 -6.10
CA ALA A 241 0.88 4.12 -5.13
C ALA A 241 0.36 2.83 -5.77
N VAL A 242 -0.16 2.89 -7.00
CA VAL A 242 -0.58 1.71 -7.77
C VAL A 242 0.61 0.81 -8.10
N TYR A 243 1.72 1.38 -8.55
CA TYR A 243 2.96 0.65 -8.80
C TYR A 243 3.41 -0.11 -7.53
N ARG A 244 3.45 0.57 -6.38
CA ARG A 244 3.80 -0.06 -5.10
C ARG A 244 2.88 -1.20 -4.74
N ALA A 245 1.57 -1.01 -4.88
CA ALA A 245 0.59 -2.03 -4.56
C ALA A 245 0.78 -3.28 -5.43
N ILE A 246 0.97 -3.09 -6.74
CA ILE A 246 1.20 -4.19 -7.68
C ILE A 246 2.49 -4.94 -7.36
N TYR A 247 3.62 -4.24 -7.25
CA TYR A 247 4.90 -4.90 -7.04
C TYR A 247 5.08 -5.45 -5.62
N THR A 248 4.27 -5.00 -4.65
CA THR A 248 4.15 -5.67 -3.34
C THR A 248 3.58 -7.06 -3.49
N VAL A 249 2.48 -7.20 -4.22
CA VAL A 249 1.81 -8.48 -4.42
C VAL A 249 2.66 -9.41 -5.30
N VAL A 250 3.30 -8.88 -6.35
CA VAL A 250 4.24 -9.65 -7.18
C VAL A 250 5.41 -10.15 -6.33
N ASN A 251 6.04 -9.30 -5.52
CA ASN A 251 7.13 -9.71 -4.62
C ASN A 251 6.68 -10.80 -3.66
N ALA A 252 5.49 -10.66 -3.06
CA ALA A 252 4.96 -11.65 -2.12
C ALA A 252 4.78 -13.02 -2.78
N ARG A 253 4.27 -13.08 -4.03
CA ARG A 253 4.18 -14.33 -4.82
C ARG A 253 5.57 -14.94 -5.04
N VAL A 254 6.51 -14.17 -5.59
CA VAL A 254 7.87 -14.64 -5.89
C VAL A 254 8.59 -15.11 -4.62
N GLN A 255 8.49 -14.36 -3.52
CA GLN A 255 9.11 -14.74 -2.26
C GLN A 255 8.49 -16.02 -1.68
N LYS A 256 7.16 -16.16 -1.73
CA LYS A 256 6.47 -17.38 -1.26
C LYS A 256 6.97 -18.61 -2.02
N ASP A 257 7.04 -18.53 -3.35
CA ASP A 257 7.51 -19.63 -4.20
C ASP A 257 8.99 -19.93 -3.95
N ALA A 258 9.83 -18.91 -3.77
CA ALA A 258 11.25 -19.07 -3.43
C ALA A 258 11.45 -19.76 -2.07
N VAL A 259 10.67 -19.39 -1.05
CA VAL A 259 10.72 -20.02 0.27
C VAL A 259 10.29 -21.49 0.20
N LEU A 260 9.22 -21.80 -0.55
CA LEU A 260 8.76 -23.18 -0.75
C LEU A 260 9.79 -24.02 -1.49
N LEU A 261 10.36 -23.49 -2.59
CA LEU A 261 11.40 -24.17 -3.37
C LEU A 261 12.64 -24.44 -2.52
N GLN A 262 13.11 -23.44 -1.77
CA GLN A 262 14.27 -23.59 -0.88
C GLN A 262 14.00 -24.59 0.24
N GLY A 263 12.79 -24.58 0.83
CA GLY A 263 12.38 -25.52 1.87
C GLY A 263 12.35 -26.96 1.37
N ALA A 264 11.80 -27.20 0.17
CA ALA A 264 11.78 -28.51 -0.47
C ALA A 264 13.21 -29.01 -0.78
N TRP A 265 14.06 -28.14 -1.32
CA TRP A 265 15.47 -28.46 -1.57
C TRP A 265 16.20 -28.84 -0.29
N ASN A 266 16.06 -28.02 0.77
CA ASN A 266 16.67 -28.27 2.07
C ASN A 266 16.19 -29.61 2.67
N THR A 267 14.92 -29.95 2.52
CA THR A 267 14.36 -31.24 2.98
C THR A 267 14.99 -32.42 2.25
N ARG A 268 15.17 -32.32 0.92
CA ARG A 268 15.88 -33.35 0.12
C ARG A 268 17.31 -33.54 0.63
N VAL A 269 18.05 -32.45 0.84
CA VAL A 269 19.43 -32.48 1.34
C VAL A 269 19.50 -33.16 2.71
N VAL A 270 18.55 -32.89 3.61
CA VAL A 270 18.48 -33.58 4.91
C VAL A 270 18.17 -35.07 4.74
N GLY A 271 17.21 -35.43 3.89
CA GLY A 271 16.85 -36.83 3.62
C GLY A 271 18.01 -37.65 3.06
N GLU A 272 18.81 -37.08 2.17
CA GLU A 272 20.03 -37.71 1.63
C GLU A 272 21.09 -37.91 2.71
N ARG A 273 21.31 -36.93 3.58
CA ARG A 273 22.23 -37.06 4.72
C ARG A 273 21.82 -38.18 5.67
N VAL A 274 20.54 -38.25 6.05
CA VAL A 274 20.01 -39.30 6.93
C VAL A 274 20.16 -40.67 6.28
N SER A 275 19.86 -40.77 4.98
CA SER A 275 20.01 -42.02 4.23
C SER A 275 21.47 -42.47 4.11
N LYS A 276 22.41 -41.54 3.91
CA LYS A 276 23.86 -41.83 3.83
C LYS A 276 24.38 -42.33 5.17
N VAL A 277 24.05 -41.65 6.28
CA VAL A 277 24.41 -42.09 7.64
C VAL A 277 23.84 -43.48 7.97
N GLY A 278 22.60 -43.76 7.55
CA GLY A 278 21.97 -45.06 7.76
C GLY A 278 22.65 -46.22 6.99
N LYS A 279 23.28 -45.93 5.84
CA LYS A 279 23.98 -46.93 5.01
C LYS A 279 25.46 -47.09 5.36
N GLU A 280 26.15 -46.00 5.69
CA GLU A 280 27.61 -45.98 5.82
C GLU A 280 28.09 -45.91 7.28
N GLY A 281 27.18 -45.79 8.24
CA GLY A 281 27.51 -45.54 9.65
C GLY A 281 27.88 -44.08 9.89
N TYR A 282 27.98 -43.67 11.16
CA TYR A 282 28.32 -42.29 11.52
C TYR A 282 29.81 -42.03 11.28
N ALA A 283 30.18 -41.65 10.06
CA ALA A 283 31.51 -41.14 9.74
C ALA A 283 31.61 -39.67 10.19
N GLY A 284 32.47 -39.38 11.18
CA GLY A 284 32.62 -38.03 11.73
C GLY A 284 32.95 -36.97 10.67
N GLN A 285 32.33 -35.79 10.80
CA GLN A 285 32.53 -34.54 10.06
C GLN A 285 33.13 -34.68 8.64
N GLU A 286 32.38 -35.22 7.70
CA GLU A 286 32.61 -34.91 6.28
C GLU A 286 32.38 -33.41 6.04
N LYS A 287 33.42 -32.70 5.61
CA LYS A 287 33.39 -31.28 5.21
C LYS A 287 32.65 -31.01 3.90
N ASP A 288 32.07 -32.04 3.26
CA ASP A 288 31.49 -31.96 1.91
C ASP A 288 29.95 -31.92 1.88
N GLY A 289 29.32 -31.67 3.03
CA GLY A 289 27.86 -31.64 3.14
C GLY A 289 27.25 -30.34 2.63
N THR A 290 26.67 -30.37 1.42
CA THR A 290 25.82 -29.31 0.81
C THR A 290 25.09 -28.48 1.86
N LYS A 291 25.49 -27.21 2.06
CA LYS A 291 24.99 -26.35 3.15
C LYS A 291 23.48 -26.11 2.98
N LEU A 292 22.72 -26.13 4.08
CA LEU A 292 21.34 -25.63 4.05
C LEU A 292 21.39 -24.13 3.78
N GLU A 293 20.79 -23.71 2.68
CA GLU A 293 20.75 -22.30 2.27
C GLU A 293 19.38 -21.68 2.56
N GLY A 294 19.37 -20.37 2.76
CA GLY A 294 18.15 -19.57 2.83
C GLY A 294 17.94 -18.81 1.53
N VAL A 295 16.73 -18.26 1.34
CA VAL A 295 16.45 -17.36 0.22
C VAL A 295 17.36 -16.13 0.31
N ARG A 296 18.00 -15.78 -0.82
CA ARG A 296 18.82 -14.57 -0.93
C ARG A 296 17.91 -13.39 -1.29
N PHE A 297 17.76 -12.45 -0.36
CA PHE A 297 17.02 -11.20 -0.55
C PHE A 297 17.94 -10.11 -1.10
N LEU A 298 17.35 -9.03 -1.62
CA LEU A 298 18.11 -7.81 -1.82
C LEU A 298 18.60 -7.26 -0.47
N SER A 299 19.82 -6.75 -0.47
CA SER A 299 20.32 -5.86 0.56
C SER A 299 19.57 -4.52 0.54
N GLU A 300 19.68 -3.77 1.63
CA GLU A 300 19.08 -2.43 1.72
C GLU A 300 19.58 -1.50 0.61
N ARG A 301 20.88 -1.57 0.32
CA ARG A 301 21.51 -0.81 -0.74
C ARG A 301 20.98 -1.20 -2.12
N GLU A 302 20.93 -2.50 -2.43
CA GLU A 302 20.39 -2.99 -3.71
C GLU A 302 18.93 -2.59 -3.88
N GLY A 303 18.10 -2.70 -2.83
CA GLY A 303 16.70 -2.27 -2.86
C GLY A 303 16.55 -0.78 -3.13
N LYS A 304 17.32 0.06 -2.43
CA LYS A 304 17.30 1.51 -2.57
C LYS A 304 17.75 1.96 -3.97
N GLU A 305 18.92 1.52 -4.43
CA GLU A 305 19.47 1.91 -5.74
C GLU A 305 18.60 1.37 -6.90
N ALA A 306 18.00 0.19 -6.74
CA ALA A 306 17.02 -0.32 -7.69
C ALA A 306 15.78 0.57 -7.76
N TRP A 307 15.25 1.04 -6.62
CA TRP A 307 14.13 1.97 -6.62
C TRP A 307 14.49 3.33 -7.23
N GLU A 308 15.67 3.88 -6.92
CA GLU A 308 16.16 5.13 -7.53
C GLU A 308 16.17 5.04 -9.06
N SER A 309 16.59 3.89 -9.60
CA SER A 309 16.58 3.62 -11.05
C SER A 309 15.16 3.45 -11.60
N ASN A 310 14.28 2.75 -10.87
CA ASN A 310 12.92 2.42 -11.31
C ASN A 310 11.92 3.57 -11.16
N ARG A 311 12.17 4.54 -10.26
CA ARG A 311 11.23 5.63 -9.97
C ARG A 311 10.91 6.47 -11.21
N GLY A 312 11.91 6.73 -12.04
CA GLY A 312 11.72 7.44 -13.32
C GLY A 312 10.96 6.63 -14.38
N GLN A 313 10.70 5.35 -14.14
CA GLN A 313 10.06 4.43 -15.08
C GLN A 313 8.62 4.09 -14.72
N VAL A 314 8.05 4.60 -13.61
CA VAL A 314 6.67 4.30 -13.15
C VAL A 314 5.62 4.50 -14.24
N MET A 315 5.82 5.50 -15.12
CA MET A 315 4.87 5.80 -16.20
C MET A 315 4.85 4.74 -17.31
N ARG A 316 5.90 3.94 -17.47
CA ARG A 316 5.96 2.89 -18.48
C ARG A 316 4.96 1.75 -18.22
N PRO A 317 4.97 1.06 -17.06
CA PRO A 317 3.95 0.07 -16.75
C PRO A 317 2.57 0.72 -16.56
N TRP A 318 2.49 1.94 -16.01
CA TRP A 318 1.23 2.67 -15.93
C TRP A 318 0.54 2.80 -17.30
N GLY A 319 1.27 3.27 -18.33
CA GLY A 319 0.74 3.38 -19.69
C GLY A 319 0.26 2.06 -20.27
N LEU A 320 0.97 0.96 -20.00
CA LEU A 320 0.54 -0.39 -20.37
C LEU A 320 -0.79 -0.76 -19.69
N TRP A 321 -0.86 -0.63 -18.37
CA TRP A 321 -2.06 -1.00 -17.61
C TRP A 321 -3.27 -0.15 -17.98
N VAL A 322 -3.08 1.13 -18.29
CA VAL A 322 -4.14 2.01 -18.82
C VAL A 322 -4.71 1.44 -20.13
N GLU A 323 -3.85 1.03 -21.07
CA GLU A 323 -4.29 0.44 -22.33
C GLU A 323 -4.98 -0.92 -22.14
N GLU A 324 -4.50 -1.75 -21.21
CA GLU A 324 -5.14 -3.03 -20.86
C GLU A 324 -6.58 -2.81 -20.37
N VAL A 325 -6.81 -1.90 -19.42
CA VAL A 325 -8.16 -1.65 -18.90
C VAL A 325 -9.06 -0.95 -19.92
N LYS A 326 -8.52 -0.02 -20.72
CA LYS A 326 -9.27 0.62 -21.82
C LYS A 326 -9.74 -0.38 -22.88
N ARG A 327 -8.97 -1.45 -23.12
CA ARG A 327 -9.26 -2.46 -24.15
C ARG A 327 -10.02 -3.68 -23.63
N ALA A 328 -10.14 -3.84 -22.31
CA ALA A 328 -10.83 -4.99 -21.71
C ALA A 328 -12.36 -5.00 -21.95
N GLY A 329 -12.97 -3.88 -22.34
CA GLY A 329 -14.41 -3.77 -22.66
C GLY A 329 -15.36 -3.80 -21.45
N PHE A 330 -14.90 -4.29 -20.29
CA PHE A 330 -15.66 -4.33 -19.03
C PHE A 330 -15.63 -3.00 -18.26
N TYR A 331 -14.47 -2.33 -18.22
CA TYR A 331 -14.30 -1.10 -17.47
C TYR A 331 -14.88 0.11 -18.20
N LYS A 332 -15.45 1.03 -17.43
CA LYS A 332 -16.00 2.29 -17.94
C LYS A 332 -15.41 3.45 -17.17
N ASN A 333 -14.98 4.48 -17.88
CA ASN A 333 -14.53 5.73 -17.31
C ASN A 333 -15.05 6.87 -18.18
N GLU A 334 -15.92 7.71 -17.63
CA GLU A 334 -16.61 8.78 -18.37
C GLU A 334 -15.68 9.80 -19.03
N TYR A 335 -14.40 9.80 -18.66
CA TYR A 335 -13.40 10.72 -19.21
C TYR A 335 -12.62 10.14 -20.40
N TRP A 336 -12.64 8.82 -20.64
CA TRP A 336 -11.87 8.22 -21.74
C TRP A 336 -12.37 8.60 -23.14
N GLU A 337 -13.68 8.84 -23.30
CA GLU A 337 -14.26 9.23 -24.60
C GLU A 337 -13.94 10.68 -24.94
N LYS A 338 -13.97 11.58 -23.95
CA LYS A 338 -13.66 13.01 -24.10
C LYS A 338 -12.19 13.26 -24.48
N GLU A 339 -11.28 12.36 -24.11
CA GLU A 339 -9.86 12.41 -24.52
C GLU A 339 -9.65 12.16 -26.03
N LYS A 340 -10.56 11.43 -26.70
CA LYS A 340 -10.46 11.15 -28.14
C LYS A 340 -10.89 12.35 -28.99
N GLU A 341 -11.94 13.04 -28.58
CA GLU A 341 -12.48 14.20 -29.31
C GLU A 341 -11.48 15.38 -29.34
N GLY A 342 -10.77 15.62 -28.22
CA GLY A 342 -9.76 16.68 -28.13
C GLY A 342 -8.50 16.47 -28.98
N LYS A 343 -8.23 15.25 -29.47
CA LYS A 343 -7.10 14.95 -30.37
C LYS A 343 -7.44 15.07 -31.86
N THR A 344 -8.71 15.25 -32.22
CA THR A 344 -9.15 15.30 -33.62
C THR A 344 -9.33 16.73 -34.14
N GLN A 345 -9.08 17.74 -33.29
CA GLN A 345 -9.15 19.17 -33.63
C GLN A 345 -7.80 19.90 -33.58
N GLY A 346 -6.68 19.18 -33.61
CA GLY A 346 -5.31 19.73 -33.57
C GLY A 346 -4.63 19.73 -34.91
#